data_AF-A0A9P0LX82-F1
#
_entry.id   AF-A0A9P0LX82-F1
#
_cell.length_a   1.000
_cell.length_b   1.000
_cell.length_c   1.000
_cell.angle_alpha   90.00
_cell.angle_beta   90.00
_cell.angle_gamma   90.00
#
_symmetry.space_group_name_H-M   'P 1'
#
loop_
_entity.id
_entity.type
_entity.pdbx_description
1 polymer ?
#
loop_
_entity_poly.entity_id
_entity_poly.type
_entity_poly.pdbx_seq_one_letter_code
_entity_poly.pdbx_strand_id
1 'polypeptide(L)'
;MWSRVSWLNRMRKKGSEVGTISDVEVSDCVEGKRCILKRNTNVTLKIIFTPKGDSDTLKAVVHGEILGVPMPFDLPNPDGCKDSGVTCPLKAGQTYTYINALPISPHYPRVTVDVKWELQLSNDEDAACAKIPAKIA
;
A
#
# COMPACT_ATOMS: atom_id res chain seq x y z
N MET A 1 14.57 7.92 -8.06
CA MET A 1 15.11 8.22 -6.71
C MET A 1 13.99 7.94 -5.72
N TRP A 2 14.13 6.94 -4.86
CA TRP A 2 13.07 6.51 -3.93
C TRP A 2 13.02 7.50 -2.75
N SER A 3 11.83 7.81 -2.25
CA SER A 3 11.64 8.80 -1.18
C SER A 3 10.65 8.25 -0.15
N ARG A 4 11.00 8.41 1.12
CA ARG A 4 10.24 7.89 2.27
C ARG A 4 8.96 8.68 2.46
N VAL A 5 7.91 8.02 2.89
CA VAL A 5 6.59 8.60 3.17
C VAL A 5 6.28 8.32 4.64
N SER A 6 6.82 9.13 5.54
CA SER A 6 6.54 9.00 6.97
C SER A 6 5.19 9.64 7.36
N TRP A 7 4.09 8.99 6.98
CA TRP A 7 2.76 9.23 7.58
C TRP A 7 2.35 8.13 8.58
N LEU A 8 3.34 7.43 9.13
CA LEU A 8 3.16 6.33 10.08
C LEU A 8 2.83 6.86 11.48
N ASN A 9 1.58 7.28 11.67
CA ASN A 9 0.78 7.02 12.88
C ASN A 9 -0.51 7.85 12.89
N ARG A 10 -1.53 7.39 12.16
CA ARG A 10 -2.93 7.58 12.55
C ARG A 10 -3.83 6.76 11.63
N MET A 11 -4.12 5.53 12.01
CA MET A 11 -5.47 4.94 11.97
C MET A 11 -5.46 3.68 12.84
N ARG A 12 -5.78 3.87 14.12
CA ARG A 12 -6.06 2.79 15.06
C ARG A 12 -7.47 2.27 14.76
N LYS A 13 -7.61 1.17 14.01
CA LYS A 13 -8.80 0.33 14.19
C LYS A 13 -8.62 -0.37 15.54
N LYS A 14 -9.52 -0.11 16.50
CA LYS A 14 -9.62 -0.91 17.73
C LYS A 14 -10.02 -2.32 17.29
N GLY A 15 -9.10 -3.29 17.39
CA GLY A 15 -9.42 -4.71 17.37
C GLY A 15 -8.84 -5.59 16.26
N SER A 16 -8.03 -5.06 15.33
CA SER A 16 -7.25 -5.92 14.41
C SER A 16 -5.77 -5.77 14.79
N GLU A 17 -5.09 -6.87 15.07
CA GLU A 17 -3.66 -6.86 15.34
C GLU A 17 -2.88 -6.63 14.05
N VAL A 18 -2.94 -5.39 13.55
CA VAL A 18 -2.18 -5.00 12.36
C VAL A 18 -0.69 -5.22 12.63
N GLY A 19 0.01 -5.78 11.65
CA GLY A 19 1.48 -5.82 11.64
C GLY A 19 2.09 -4.42 11.69
N THR A 20 3.40 -4.32 11.87
CA THR A 20 4.09 -3.02 11.93
C THR A 20 4.64 -2.66 10.57
N ILE A 21 4.34 -1.44 10.10
CA ILE A 21 5.00 -0.86 8.93
C ILE A 21 6.20 -0.06 9.42
N SER A 22 7.39 -0.36 8.90
CA SER A 22 8.61 0.39 9.20
C SER A 22 8.83 1.52 8.20
N ASP A 23 8.42 1.33 6.95
CA ASP A 23 8.59 2.35 5.91
C ASP A 23 7.60 2.18 4.75
N VAL A 24 7.26 3.30 4.11
CA VAL A 24 6.48 3.35 2.87
C VAL A 24 7.20 4.28 1.92
N GLU A 25 7.44 3.86 0.69
CA GLU A 25 8.11 4.66 -0.34
C GLU A 25 7.27 4.66 -1.62
N VAL A 26 7.13 5.83 -2.25
CA VAL A 26 6.44 5.98 -3.53
C VAL A 26 7.39 6.67 -4.50
N SER A 27 7.62 6.07 -5.67
CA SER A 27 8.52 6.65 -6.68
C SER A 27 8.05 8.06 -7.07
N ASP A 28 8.98 8.99 -7.17
CA ASP A 28 8.74 10.39 -7.55
C ASP A 28 7.76 11.15 -6.62
N CYS A 29 7.57 10.66 -5.39
CA CYS A 29 6.85 11.36 -4.34
C CYS A 29 7.78 11.79 -3.20
N VAL A 30 7.85 13.10 -2.93
CA VAL A 30 8.67 13.64 -1.85
C VAL A 30 7.96 13.46 -0.49
N GLU A 31 8.74 13.13 0.54
CA GLU A 31 8.29 12.97 1.92
C GLU A 31 7.51 14.17 2.46
N GLY A 32 6.52 13.90 3.33
CA GLY A 32 5.75 14.92 4.04
C GLY A 32 4.78 15.73 3.16
N LYS A 33 4.65 15.39 1.88
CA LYS A 33 3.75 16.05 0.94
C LYS A 33 2.73 15.05 0.37
N ARG A 34 1.66 15.61 -0.22
CA ARG A 34 0.70 14.86 -1.02
C ARG A 34 1.38 14.42 -2.31
N CYS A 35 1.41 13.11 -2.59
CA CYS A 35 2.03 12.54 -3.78
C CYS A 35 1.32 13.00 -5.06
N ILE A 36 2.06 13.56 -6.01
CA ILE A 36 1.49 13.95 -7.31
C ILE A 36 1.66 12.78 -8.28
N LEU A 37 0.56 12.05 -8.51
CA LEU A 37 0.50 10.93 -9.43
C LEU A 37 0.14 11.45 -10.81
N LYS A 38 1.13 11.52 -11.71
CA LYS A 38 0.93 12.00 -13.08
C LYS A 38 0.26 10.92 -13.91
N ARG A 39 -0.78 11.28 -14.64
CA ARG A 39 -1.41 10.38 -15.60
C ARG A 39 -0.45 9.99 -16.72
N ASN A 40 -0.66 8.80 -17.27
CA ASN A 40 0.19 8.17 -18.27
C ASN A 40 1.64 7.97 -17.80
N THR A 41 1.82 7.68 -16.51
CA THR A 41 3.12 7.32 -15.92
C THR A 41 3.00 6.05 -15.08
N ASN A 42 4.13 5.43 -14.79
CA ASN A 42 4.20 4.30 -13.86
C ASN A 42 4.75 4.77 -12.53
N VAL A 43 4.14 4.30 -11.44
CA VAL A 43 4.58 4.59 -10.08
C VAL A 43 4.88 3.28 -9.38
N THR A 44 5.99 3.21 -8.67
CA THR A 44 6.36 2.05 -7.85
C THR A 44 6.15 2.39 -6.38
N LEU A 45 5.37 1.55 -5.71
CA LEU A 45 5.17 1.56 -4.27
C LEU A 45 6.07 0.51 -3.63
N LYS A 46 6.67 0.84 -2.49
CA LYS A 46 7.32 -0.12 -1.60
C LYS A 46 6.82 0.06 -0.18
N ILE A 47 6.52 -1.06 0.47
CA ILE A 47 6.11 -1.12 1.87
C ILE A 47 7.04 -2.11 2.57
N ILE A 48 7.73 -1.65 3.61
CA ILE A 48 8.48 -2.52 4.50
C ILE A 48 7.61 -2.77 5.73
N PHE A 49 7.30 -4.04 5.98
CA PHE A 49 6.38 -4.43 7.04
C PHE A 49 6.83 -5.70 7.76
N THR A 50 6.29 -5.89 8.96
CA THR A 50 6.52 -7.06 9.81
C THR A 50 5.15 -7.57 10.28
N PRO A 51 4.66 -8.71 9.78
CA PRO A 51 3.39 -9.28 10.20
C PRO A 51 3.48 -9.79 11.65
N LYS A 52 2.33 -9.82 12.33
CA LYS A 52 2.21 -10.41 13.68
C LYS A 52 1.79 -11.87 13.68
N GLY A 53 1.18 -12.34 12.59
CA GLY A 53 0.80 -13.72 12.37
C GLY A 53 1.61 -14.38 11.26
N ASP A 54 1.70 -15.70 11.31
CA ASP A 54 2.14 -16.52 10.19
C ASP A 54 1.05 -16.54 9.11
N SER A 55 1.43 -16.71 7.83
CA SER A 55 0.46 -16.79 6.75
C SER A 55 1.02 -17.45 5.50
N ASP A 56 0.27 -18.39 4.93
CA ASP A 56 0.62 -19.02 3.65
C ASP A 56 0.36 -18.11 2.44
N THR A 57 -0.45 -17.07 2.63
CA THR A 57 -0.84 -16.13 1.58
C THR A 57 -0.62 -14.68 1.99
N LEU A 58 -0.54 -13.80 1.00
CA LEU A 58 -0.53 -12.37 1.18
C LEU A 58 -1.38 -11.78 0.06
N LYS A 59 -2.38 -10.96 0.39
CA LYS A 59 -3.27 -10.34 -0.59
C LYS A 59 -3.19 -8.83 -0.51
N ALA A 60 -2.93 -8.17 -1.63
CA ALA A 60 -2.99 -6.73 -1.73
C ALA A 60 -4.42 -6.26 -2.04
N VAL A 61 -4.94 -5.34 -1.24
CA VAL A 61 -6.26 -4.72 -1.40
C VAL A 61 -6.10 -3.21 -1.38
N VAL A 62 -6.69 -2.52 -2.36
CA VAL A 62 -6.48 -1.09 -2.56
C VAL A 62 -7.79 -0.36 -2.69
N HIS A 63 -7.89 0.77 -2.00
CA HIS A 63 -9.02 1.69 -2.10
C HIS A 63 -8.52 3.12 -2.33
N GLY A 64 -9.17 3.85 -3.23
CA GLY A 64 -9.04 5.30 -3.34
C GLY A 64 -10.14 5.98 -2.53
N GLU A 65 -9.78 6.72 -1.49
CA GLU A 65 -10.72 7.53 -0.71
C GLU A 65 -10.82 8.93 -1.32
N ILE A 66 -11.94 9.24 -2.00
CA ILE A 66 -12.21 10.54 -2.61
C ILE A 66 -13.35 11.20 -1.82
N LEU A 67 -13.12 12.39 -1.27
CA LEU A 67 -14.09 13.10 -0.42
C LEU A 67 -14.64 12.23 0.73
N GLY A 68 -13.82 11.31 1.25
CA GLY A 68 -14.18 10.39 2.32
C GLY A 68 -14.94 9.13 1.87
N VAL A 69 -15.23 8.98 0.58
CA VAL A 69 -15.88 7.77 0.02
C VAL A 69 -14.79 6.80 -0.47
N PRO A 70 -14.69 5.58 0.09
CA PRO A 70 -13.75 4.57 -0.39
C PRO A 70 -14.25 3.94 -1.69
N MET A 71 -13.46 4.00 -2.75
CA MET A 71 -13.70 3.30 -4.01
C MET A 71 -12.69 2.17 -4.17
N PRO A 72 -13.12 0.92 -4.47
CA PRO A 72 -12.20 -0.19 -4.69
C PRO A 72 -11.34 0.07 -5.94
N PHE A 73 -10.11 -0.40 -5.90
CA PHE A 73 -9.18 -0.39 -7.02
C PHE A 73 -8.68 -1.81 -7.30
N ASP A 74 -9.04 -2.33 -8.47
CA ASP A 74 -8.64 -3.67 -8.88
C ASP A 74 -7.17 -3.66 -9.33
N LEU A 75 -6.32 -4.36 -8.57
CA LEU A 75 -4.92 -4.54 -8.93
C LEU A 75 -4.79 -5.56 -10.07
N PRO A 76 -3.88 -5.33 -11.04
CA PRO A 76 -3.53 -6.35 -12.02
C PRO A 76 -3.00 -7.64 -11.38
N ASN A 77 -2.29 -7.49 -10.25
CA ASN A 77 -1.85 -8.60 -9.40
C ASN A 77 -2.22 -8.31 -7.93
N PRO A 78 -3.29 -8.94 -7.40
CA PRO A 78 -3.61 -8.87 -5.98
C PRO A 78 -2.85 -9.90 -5.14
N ASP A 79 -2.16 -10.88 -5.73
CA ASP A 79 -1.38 -11.88 -5.00
C ASP A 79 -0.04 -11.26 -4.58
N GLY A 80 0.06 -10.94 -3.30
CA GLY A 80 1.22 -10.35 -2.67
C GLY A 80 2.38 -11.31 -2.49
N CYS A 81 2.22 -12.62 -2.71
CA CYS A 81 3.32 -13.60 -2.71
C CYS A 81 3.97 -13.75 -4.09
N LYS A 82 3.40 -13.12 -5.12
CA LYS A 82 3.81 -13.28 -6.52
C LYS A 82 4.28 -11.96 -7.09
N ASP A 83 5.46 -11.95 -7.73
CA ASP A 83 6.03 -10.80 -8.46
C ASP A 83 6.12 -9.49 -7.65
N SER A 84 6.15 -9.59 -6.31
CA SER A 84 6.10 -8.46 -5.37
C SER A 84 7.37 -8.27 -4.55
N GLY A 85 8.34 -9.19 -4.68
CA GLY A 85 9.50 -9.30 -3.80
C GLY A 85 9.25 -10.01 -2.46
N VAL A 86 8.01 -10.44 -2.20
CA VAL A 86 7.65 -11.22 -1.00
C VAL A 86 7.41 -12.67 -1.38
N THR A 87 8.08 -13.60 -0.69
CA THR A 87 7.88 -15.04 -0.85
C THR A 87 7.16 -15.60 0.36
N CYS A 88 6.07 -16.32 0.12
CA CYS A 88 5.30 -17.01 1.15
C CYS A 88 5.79 -18.46 1.33
N PRO A 89 5.59 -19.08 2.51
CA PRO A 89 4.83 -18.58 3.66
C PRO A 89 5.56 -17.47 4.45
N LEU A 90 4.77 -16.55 4.99
CA LEU A 90 5.21 -15.49 5.89
C LEU A 90 5.30 -16.00 7.33
N LYS A 91 6.26 -15.45 8.07
CA LYS A 91 6.46 -15.70 9.50
C LYS A 91 6.24 -14.45 10.33
N ALA A 92 5.55 -14.60 11.44
CA ALA A 92 5.37 -13.56 12.44
C ALA A 92 6.73 -13.00 12.90
N GLY A 93 6.82 -11.67 13.02
CA GLY A 93 8.03 -10.98 13.48
C GLY A 93 9.16 -10.87 12.46
N GLN A 94 9.06 -11.52 11.28
CA GLN A 94 10.03 -11.37 10.20
C GLN A 94 9.69 -10.14 9.34
N THR A 95 10.70 -9.35 8.98
CA THR A 95 10.49 -8.17 8.12
C THR A 95 10.53 -8.54 6.65
N TYR A 96 9.57 -8.03 5.89
CA TYR A 96 9.42 -8.21 4.44
C TYR A 96 9.40 -6.87 3.73
N THR A 97 9.79 -6.88 2.45
CA THR A 97 9.70 -5.73 1.55
C THR A 97 8.76 -6.07 0.41
N TYR A 98 7.57 -5.46 0.42
CA TYR A 98 6.60 -5.54 -0.66
C TYR A 98 6.83 -4.43 -1.67
N ILE A 99 6.81 -4.76 -2.96
CA ILE A 99 6.98 -3.83 -4.07
C ILE A 99 5.86 -4.06 -5.08
N ASN A 100 5.22 -3.00 -5.56
CA ASN A 100 4.25 -3.07 -6.64
C ASN A 100 4.39 -1.87 -7.59
N ALA A 101 4.40 -2.12 -8.89
CA ALA A 101 4.43 -1.08 -9.92
C ALA A 101 3.04 -0.94 -10.55
N LEU A 102 2.50 0.28 -10.51
CA LEU A 102 1.17 0.59 -11.00
C LEU A 102 1.17 1.66 -12.10
N PRO A 103 0.49 1.39 -13.23
CA PRO A 103 0.23 2.41 -14.24
C PRO A 103 -0.86 3.37 -13.77
N ILE A 104 -0.60 4.68 -13.86
CA ILE A 104 -1.59 5.72 -13.61
C ILE A 104 -2.30 6.02 -14.93
N SER A 105 -3.51 5.46 -15.11
CA SER A 105 -4.28 5.56 -16.35
C SER A 105 -4.54 7.02 -16.77
N PRO A 106 -4.44 7.34 -18.08
CA PRO A 106 -4.82 8.66 -18.60
C PRO A 106 -6.30 9.01 -18.39
N HIS A 107 -7.15 8.01 -18.20
CA HIS A 107 -8.60 8.18 -17.99
C HIS A 107 -8.97 8.52 -16.55
N TYR A 108 -8.04 8.43 -15.59
CA TYR A 108 -8.36 8.82 -14.22
C TYR A 108 -8.68 10.31 -14.11
N PRO A 109 -9.71 10.68 -13.32
CA PRO A 109 -10.05 12.07 -13.12
C PRO A 109 -8.93 12.79 -12.35
N ARG A 110 -8.77 14.09 -12.63
CA ARG A 110 -7.90 14.94 -11.82
C ARG A 110 -8.57 15.20 -10.48
N VAL A 111 -8.07 14.56 -9.42
CA VAL A 111 -8.71 14.61 -8.11
C VAL A 111 -7.70 14.40 -6.99
N THR A 112 -8.03 14.92 -5.82
CA THR A 112 -7.36 14.59 -4.57
C THR A 112 -7.91 13.26 -4.04
N VAL A 113 -7.02 12.32 -3.74
CA VAL A 113 -7.39 10.98 -3.28
C VAL A 113 -6.43 10.54 -2.18
N ASP A 114 -6.94 9.90 -1.14
CA ASP A 114 -6.09 9.20 -0.18
C ASP A 114 -6.11 7.71 -0.53
N VAL A 115 -4.95 7.17 -0.91
CA VAL A 115 -4.83 5.77 -1.33
C VAL A 115 -4.63 4.93 -0.07
N LYS A 116 -5.56 4.04 0.21
CA LYS A 116 -5.46 3.04 1.27
C LYS A 116 -4.96 1.74 0.67
N TRP A 117 -3.81 1.26 1.16
CA TRP A 117 -3.18 0.03 0.74
C TRP A 117 -3.13 -0.96 1.89
N GLU A 118 -3.77 -2.11 1.72
CA GLU A 118 -3.86 -3.18 2.70
C GLU A 118 -3.10 -4.41 2.17
N LEU A 119 -2.26 -5.01 3.01
CA LEU A 119 -1.66 -6.32 2.76
C LEU A 119 -2.26 -7.28 3.78
N GLN A 120 -3.15 -8.15 3.32
CA GLN A 120 -3.94 -9.06 4.14
C GLN A 120 -3.32 -10.45 4.21
N LEU A 121 -3.30 -11.03 5.41
CA LEU A 121 -2.90 -12.41 5.68
C LEU A 121 -4.05 -13.38 5.34
N SER A 122 -3.82 -14.68 5.50
CA SER A 122 -4.79 -15.75 5.22
C SER A 122 -6.03 -15.73 6.11
N ASN A 123 -5.96 -15.04 7.25
CA ASN A 123 -7.07 -14.86 8.20
C ASN A 123 -7.80 -13.52 8.02
N ASP A 124 -7.58 -12.83 6.90
CA ASP A 124 -8.12 -11.49 6.58
C ASP A 124 -7.66 -10.36 7.52
N GLU A 125 -6.68 -10.60 8.41
CA GLU A 125 -6.03 -9.54 9.18
C GLU A 125 -4.96 -8.82 8.35
N ASP A 126 -4.76 -7.54 8.64
CA ASP A 126 -3.79 -6.73 7.91
C ASP A 126 -2.35 -6.97 8.44
N ALA A 127 -1.48 -7.52 7.61
CA ALA A 127 -0.03 -7.46 7.82
C ALA A 127 0.50 -6.01 7.76
N ALA A 128 -0.14 -5.18 6.94
CA ALA A 128 0.14 -3.75 6.81
C ALA A 128 -1.11 -3.03 6.29
N CYS A 129 -1.37 -1.83 6.81
CA CYS A 129 -2.36 -0.90 6.26
C CYS A 129 -1.74 0.51 6.16
N ALA A 130 -1.40 0.93 4.95
CA ALA A 130 -0.84 2.25 4.67
C ALA A 130 -1.90 3.20 4.09
N LYS A 131 -1.89 4.47 4.51
CA LYS A 131 -2.65 5.55 3.87
C LYS A 131 -1.70 6.56 3.26
N ILE A 132 -1.83 6.77 1.96
CA ILE A 132 -0.92 7.59 1.16
C ILE A 132 -1.72 8.76 0.59
N PRO A 133 -1.52 9.99 1.10
CA PRO A 133 -2.21 11.16 0.55
C PRO A 133 -1.67 11.45 -0.85
N ALA A 134 -2.54 11.45 -1.86
CA ALA A 134 -2.18 11.64 -3.25
C ALA A 134 -3.08 12.64 -3.99
N LYS A 135 -2.64 13.05 -5.17
CA LYS A 135 -3.39 13.84 -6.15
C LYS A 135 -3.08 13.31 -7.54
N ILE A 136 -4.12 12.98 -8.29
CA ILE A 136 -4.01 12.59 -9.69
C ILE A 136 -3.98 13.85 -10.56
N ALA A 137 -2.97 13.99 -11.43
CA ALA A 137 -2.73 15.18 -12.27
C ALA A 137 -2.69 14.85 -13.77
#